data_AF-Q6XE63-F1
#
_entry.id   AF-Q6XE63-F1
#
_cell.length_a   1.000
_cell.length_b   1.000
_cell.length_c   1.000
_cell.angle_alpha   90.00
_cell.angle_beta   90.00
_cell.angle_gamma   90.00
#
_symmetry.space_group_name_H-M   'P 1'
#
loop_
_entity.id
_entity.type
_entity.pdbx_description
1 polymer ?
#
loop_
_entity_poly.entity_id
_entity_poly.type
_entity_poly.pdbx_seq_one_letter_code
_entity_poly.pdbx_strand_id
1 'polypeptide(L)'
;MDPIFYFHHCNIDRIFWLWQKKHGFTDHLEIFPEYPGTNTVDNQGPTPGMAPNSWLDLESPLNPFKITEKGKERPYNSLDCINIEKQLGITYSKGSLDQFSDAKLLKAENEDAKVIKVSRINKAPIRGSFMISAFATIEGKKQHLGTEAVLSRWNSQYCANCQTHLEVKAFFKLPVLAEVSKDSLKASLNSVEIEIHGRDGVLGGSDAGNNDVNLKKATALKSGKLPVTFHVEIV
;
A
#
# COMPACT_ATOMS: atom_id res chain seq x y z
N MET A 1 17.28 -12.26 -9.81
CA MET A 1 17.12 -10.80 -9.68
C MET A 1 16.59 -10.29 -11.00
N ASP A 2 15.53 -9.50 -10.99
CA ASP A 2 14.93 -8.95 -12.20
C ASP A 2 15.51 -7.54 -12.45
N PRO A 3 16.19 -7.27 -13.57
CA PRO A 3 16.73 -5.94 -13.87
C PRO A 3 15.68 -4.83 -13.89
N ILE A 4 14.42 -5.15 -14.23
CA ILE A 4 13.34 -4.15 -14.29
C ILE A 4 13.11 -3.48 -12.94
N PHE A 5 13.49 -4.14 -11.85
CA PHE A 5 13.45 -3.60 -10.49
C PHE A 5 14.14 -2.23 -10.42
N TYR A 6 15.34 -2.11 -10.98
CA TYR A 6 16.12 -0.87 -10.90
C TYR A 6 15.53 0.24 -11.77
N PHE A 7 15.01 -0.08 -12.95
CA PHE A 7 14.33 0.89 -13.81
C PHE A 7 13.02 1.38 -13.19
N HIS A 8 12.26 0.48 -12.59
CA HIS A 8 11.05 0.83 -11.86
C HIS A 8 11.37 1.73 -10.66
N HIS A 9 12.32 1.35 -9.81
CA HIS A 9 12.68 2.14 -8.62
C HIS A 9 13.36 3.47 -8.97
N CYS A 10 14.06 3.56 -10.10
CA CYS A 10 14.55 4.85 -10.63
C CYS A 10 13.38 5.80 -10.95
N ASN A 11 12.28 5.29 -11.49
CA ASN A 11 11.08 6.12 -11.68
C ASN A 11 10.38 6.43 -10.35
N ILE A 12 10.36 5.52 -9.37
CA ILE A 12 9.79 5.82 -8.04
C ILE A 12 10.58 6.94 -7.35
N ASP A 13 11.91 6.89 -7.39
CA ASP A 13 12.78 7.95 -6.87
C ASP A 13 12.53 9.30 -7.58
N ARG A 14 12.38 9.27 -8.91
CA ARG A 14 11.96 10.45 -9.67
C ARG A 14 10.63 11.04 -9.20
N ILE A 15 9.63 10.20 -8.92
CA ILE A 15 8.33 10.68 -8.39
C ILE A 15 8.52 11.31 -7.00
N PHE A 16 9.37 10.74 -6.14
CA PHE A 16 9.71 11.32 -4.85
C PHE A 16 10.40 12.69 -5.00
N TRP A 17 11.37 12.81 -5.91
CA TRP A 17 12.02 14.08 -6.23
C TRP A 17 11.03 15.14 -6.76
N LEU A 18 10.07 14.73 -7.59
CA LEU A 18 9.00 15.63 -8.04
C LEU A 18 8.12 16.12 -6.89
N TRP A 19 7.78 15.23 -5.96
CA TRP A 19 7.06 15.60 -4.75
C TRP A 19 7.85 16.60 -3.90
N GLN A 20 9.14 16.36 -3.68
CA GLN A 20 10.02 17.29 -2.96
C GLN A 20 10.04 18.67 -3.62
N LYS A 21 10.24 18.75 -4.95
CA LYS A 21 10.21 20.01 -5.71
C LYS A 21 8.87 20.72 -5.59
N LYS A 22 7.75 19.98 -5.67
CA LYS A 22 6.40 20.56 -5.58
C LYS A 22 6.12 21.18 -4.20
N HIS A 23 6.62 20.54 -3.15
CA HIS A 23 6.29 20.89 -1.77
C HIS A 23 7.39 21.66 -1.02
N GLY A 24 8.51 21.98 -1.68
CA GLY A 24 9.61 22.73 -1.07
C GLY A 24 10.52 21.91 -0.15
N PHE A 25 10.52 20.59 -0.27
CA PHE A 25 11.29 19.65 0.55
C PHE A 25 12.57 19.16 -0.17
N THR A 26 13.18 19.99 -1.02
CA THR A 26 14.40 19.59 -1.76
C THR A 26 15.65 19.56 -0.90
N ASP A 27 15.63 20.24 0.26
CA ASP A 27 16.79 20.44 1.12
C ASP A 27 16.55 20.03 2.58
N HIS A 28 15.33 19.61 2.91
CA HIS A 28 14.97 19.09 4.22
C HIS A 28 13.81 18.11 4.07
N LEU A 29 13.66 17.21 5.04
CA LEU A 29 12.51 16.34 5.23
C LEU A 29 12.14 16.38 6.71
N GLU A 30 10.89 16.06 7.01
CA GLU A 30 10.40 15.96 8.38
C GLU A 30 9.79 14.59 8.59
N ILE A 31 10.09 13.98 9.73
CA ILE A 31 9.49 12.72 10.19
C ILE A 31 8.81 13.03 11.51
N PHE A 32 7.51 12.77 11.59
CA PHE A 32 6.78 12.90 12.86
C PHE A 32 7.21 11.78 13.80
N PRO A 33 7.81 12.11 14.97
CA PRO A 33 8.23 11.10 15.92
C PRO A 33 7.06 10.21 16.33
N GLU A 34 7.33 8.92 16.48
CA GLU A 34 6.40 7.91 16.96
C GLU A 34 5.15 7.69 16.09
N TYR A 35 5.11 8.29 14.90
CA TYR A 35 4.03 8.07 13.95
C TYR A 35 4.12 6.65 13.37
N PRO A 36 3.00 5.92 13.14
CA PRO A 36 3.06 4.58 12.55
C PRO A 36 3.88 4.53 11.27
N GLY A 37 4.84 3.62 11.20
CA GLY A 37 5.86 3.54 10.13
C GLY A 37 7.24 4.04 10.54
N THR A 38 7.38 4.61 11.74
CA THR A 38 8.67 5.11 12.27
C THR A 38 9.31 4.16 13.28
N ASN A 39 8.83 2.92 13.45
CA ASN A 39 9.47 1.96 14.34
C ASN A 39 9.99 0.73 13.58
N THR A 40 11.13 0.18 13.99
CA THR A 40 11.69 -1.03 13.36
C THR A 40 10.77 -2.23 13.42
N VAL A 41 9.83 -2.31 14.36
CA VAL A 41 8.87 -3.43 14.36
C VAL A 41 7.76 -3.26 13.34
N ASP A 42 7.52 -2.05 12.82
CA ASP A 42 6.41 -1.77 11.92
C ASP A 42 6.49 -2.57 10.60
N ASN A 43 5.31 -3.00 10.14
CA ASN A 43 5.06 -3.65 8.85
C ASN A 43 5.89 -4.91 8.56
N GLN A 44 7.12 -4.76 8.07
CA GLN A 44 8.01 -5.89 7.75
C GLN A 44 8.89 -6.32 8.92
N GLY A 45 8.94 -5.51 9.99
CA GLY A 45 9.81 -5.71 11.14
C GLY A 45 11.28 -5.39 10.88
N PRO A 46 12.16 -5.62 11.88
CA PRO A 46 13.52 -5.08 11.84
C PRO A 46 14.37 -5.73 10.75
N THR A 47 15.15 -4.90 10.05
CA THR A 47 16.13 -5.32 9.05
C THR A 47 17.44 -5.75 9.71
N PRO A 48 18.30 -6.53 9.02
CA PRO A 48 19.62 -6.88 9.55
C PRO A 48 20.41 -5.64 9.98
N GLY A 49 20.99 -5.69 11.18
CA GLY A 49 21.75 -4.57 11.76
C GLY A 49 20.91 -3.54 12.53
N MET A 50 19.58 -3.66 12.52
CA MET A 50 18.68 -2.80 13.31
C MET A 50 18.16 -3.55 14.54
N ALA A 51 18.20 -2.89 15.69
CA ALA A 51 17.60 -3.44 16.91
C ALA A 51 16.05 -3.45 16.80
N PRO A 52 15.37 -4.47 17.34
CA PRO A 52 13.92 -4.45 17.48
C PRO A 52 13.46 -3.26 18.33
N ASN A 53 12.25 -2.77 18.06
CA ASN A 53 11.60 -1.69 18.79
C ASN A 53 12.43 -0.39 18.87
N SER A 54 13.13 -0.06 17.80
CA SER A 54 13.92 1.17 17.69
C SER A 54 13.20 2.16 16.80
N TRP A 55 13.21 3.44 17.18
CA TRP A 55 12.66 4.50 16.35
C TRP A 55 13.56 4.77 15.13
N LEU A 56 12.91 5.04 14.01
CA LEU A 56 13.49 5.32 12.70
C LEU A 56 13.30 6.81 12.40
N ASP A 57 14.40 7.46 12.05
CA ASP A 57 14.49 8.88 11.75
C ASP A 57 15.44 9.13 10.57
N LEU A 58 15.77 10.39 10.30
CA LEU A 58 16.65 10.76 9.19
C LEU A 58 18.11 10.35 9.42
N GLU A 59 18.52 10.08 10.68
CA GLU A 59 19.87 9.69 11.05
C GLU A 59 20.08 8.18 11.05
N SER A 60 18.99 7.41 11.01
CA SER A 60 18.99 5.95 10.98
C SER A 60 19.81 5.41 9.80
N PRO A 61 20.64 4.38 10.01
CA PRO A 61 21.58 3.90 9.00
C PRO A 61 20.87 3.16 7.86
N LEU A 62 21.15 3.58 6.63
CA LEU A 62 20.68 2.96 5.39
C LEU A 62 21.61 1.81 4.96
N ASN A 63 21.66 0.75 5.76
CA ASN A 63 22.47 -0.43 5.45
C ASN A 63 22.03 -1.10 4.13
N PRO A 64 22.96 -1.63 3.32
CA PRO A 64 24.41 -1.74 3.54
C PRO A 64 25.22 -0.61 2.89
N PHE A 65 24.59 0.52 2.55
CA PHE A 65 25.25 1.59 1.80
C PHE A 65 26.21 2.38 2.70
N LYS A 66 27.42 2.66 2.19
CA LYS A 66 28.47 3.36 2.95
C LYS A 66 29.00 4.56 2.21
N ILE A 67 29.35 5.60 2.96
CA ILE A 67 30.02 6.81 2.50
C ILE A 67 31.36 6.97 3.21
N THR A 68 32.37 7.47 2.50
CA THR A 68 33.65 7.85 3.10
C THR A 68 33.73 9.36 3.20
N GLU A 69 33.81 9.86 4.44
CA GLU A 69 33.89 11.28 4.73
C GLU A 69 35.13 11.56 5.56
N LYS A 70 36.02 12.44 5.08
CA LYS A 70 37.29 12.79 5.74
C LYS A 70 38.15 11.56 6.11
N GLY A 71 38.16 10.55 5.24
CA GLY A 71 38.92 9.31 5.43
C GLY A 71 38.32 8.32 6.43
N LYS A 72 37.12 8.58 6.96
CA LYS A 72 36.37 7.64 7.81
C LYS A 72 35.15 7.11 7.07
N GLU A 73 34.97 5.80 7.13
CA GLU A 73 33.81 5.12 6.56
C GLU A 73 32.66 5.11 7.58
N ARG A 74 31.45 5.48 7.12
CA ARG A 74 30.21 5.38 7.90
C ARG A 74 29.06 4.93 6.99
N PRO A 75 27.97 4.35 7.51
CA PRO A 75 26.77 4.12 6.72
C PRO A 75 26.19 5.44 6.20
N TYR A 76 25.55 5.40 5.04
CA TYR A 76 24.64 6.46 4.62
C TYR A 76 23.47 6.55 5.61
N ASN A 77 22.89 7.73 5.75
CA ASN A 77 21.57 7.94 6.34
C ASN A 77 20.70 8.79 5.39
N SER A 78 19.46 9.10 5.78
CA SER A 78 18.55 9.86 4.90
C SER A 78 19.02 11.31 4.69
N LEU A 79 19.74 11.90 5.66
CA LEU A 79 20.28 13.26 5.54
C LEU A 79 21.31 13.39 4.42
N ASP A 80 21.99 12.31 4.05
CA ASP A 80 23.01 12.30 3.00
C ASP A 80 22.42 12.29 1.57
N CYS A 81 21.10 12.08 1.42
CA CYS A 81 20.45 11.88 0.13
C CYS A 81 19.14 12.66 -0.08
N ILE A 82 18.87 13.69 0.72
CA ILE A 82 17.68 14.54 0.56
C ILE A 82 17.73 15.32 -0.75
N ASN A 83 18.84 16.01 -1.00
CA ASN A 83 19.07 16.79 -2.21
C ASN A 83 19.97 16.00 -3.16
N ILE A 84 19.35 15.27 -4.09
CA ILE A 84 20.07 14.41 -5.03
C ILE A 84 21.01 15.18 -5.96
N GLU A 85 20.74 16.46 -6.24
CA GLU A 85 21.58 17.29 -7.11
C GLU A 85 22.84 17.75 -6.37
N LYS A 86 22.70 18.21 -5.12
CA LYS A 86 23.81 18.74 -4.31
C LYS A 86 24.65 17.65 -3.66
N GLN A 87 24.03 16.54 -3.26
CA GLN A 87 24.67 15.52 -2.42
C GLN A 87 25.10 14.29 -3.23
N LEU A 88 24.33 13.92 -4.27
CA LEU A 88 24.60 12.73 -5.08
C LEU A 88 25.06 13.06 -6.51
N GLY A 89 24.95 14.31 -6.94
CA GLY A 89 25.40 14.76 -8.27
C GLY A 89 24.55 14.23 -9.43
N ILE A 90 23.29 13.86 -9.17
CA ILE A 90 22.36 13.36 -10.19
C ILE A 90 21.09 14.22 -10.25
N THR A 91 20.43 14.21 -11.41
CA THR A 91 19.09 14.79 -11.57
C THR A 91 18.30 14.04 -12.64
N TYR A 92 17.01 14.35 -12.74
CA TYR A 92 16.08 13.74 -13.68
C TYR A 92 15.77 14.67 -14.85
N SER A 93 15.70 14.11 -16.05
CA SER A 93 15.16 14.81 -17.22
C SER A 93 13.64 14.98 -17.11
N LYS A 94 13.10 15.88 -17.94
CA LYS A 94 11.65 16.13 -18.03
C LYS A 94 10.90 14.88 -18.49
N GLY A 95 9.82 14.55 -17.81
CA GLY A 95 8.92 13.42 -18.08
C GLY A 95 7.47 13.70 -17.69
N SER A 96 6.70 12.63 -17.45
CA SER A 96 5.29 12.68 -17.08
C SER A 96 5.09 13.27 -15.67
N LEU A 97 4.07 14.08 -15.44
CA LEU A 97 3.80 14.72 -14.14
C LEU A 97 4.83 15.78 -13.71
N ASP A 98 5.83 16.13 -14.54
CA ASP A 98 6.76 17.25 -14.26
C ASP A 98 6.08 18.62 -14.30
N GLN A 99 5.01 18.75 -15.11
CA GLN A 99 4.17 19.92 -15.07
C GLN A 99 3.17 19.74 -13.93
N PHE A 100 3.36 20.50 -12.85
CA PHE A 100 2.36 20.67 -11.80
C PHE A 100 1.21 21.49 -12.35
N SER A 101 0.50 20.97 -13.35
CA SER A 101 -0.74 21.58 -13.78
C SER A 101 -1.75 21.44 -12.64
N ASP A 102 -2.53 22.49 -12.38
CA ASP A 102 -3.78 22.43 -11.60
C ASP A 102 -4.86 21.59 -12.32
N ALA A 103 -4.46 20.64 -13.18
CA ALA A 103 -5.35 19.83 -13.96
C ALA A 103 -6.31 19.11 -13.03
N LYS A 104 -7.56 19.56 -13.14
CA LYS A 104 -8.84 19.06 -12.61
C LYS A 104 -9.11 17.56 -12.87
N LEU A 105 -8.10 16.73 -13.11
CA LEU A 105 -8.24 15.29 -13.22
C LEU A 105 -8.64 14.67 -11.88
N LEU A 106 -8.18 15.26 -10.78
CA LEU A 106 -8.74 15.05 -9.45
C LEU A 106 -9.63 16.24 -9.09
N LYS A 107 -10.64 16.54 -9.90
CA LYS A 107 -11.79 17.26 -9.36
C LYS A 107 -12.26 16.42 -8.18
N ALA A 108 -12.27 16.99 -6.98
CA ALA A 108 -12.97 16.37 -5.86
C ALA A 108 -14.43 16.19 -6.31
N GLU A 109 -14.76 14.99 -6.79
CA GLU A 109 -16.15 14.57 -6.85
C GLU A 109 -16.65 14.67 -5.41
N ASN A 110 -17.80 15.35 -5.25
CA ASN A 110 -18.40 15.79 -3.99
C ASN A 110 -18.05 14.92 -2.78
N GLU A 111 -17.79 15.59 -1.65
CA GLU A 111 -17.24 15.08 -0.39
C GLU A 111 -18.05 13.96 0.31
N ASP A 112 -19.18 13.52 -0.25
CA ASP A 112 -20.03 12.44 0.28
C ASP A 112 -19.82 11.08 -0.41
N ALA A 113 -18.68 10.86 -1.06
CA ALA A 113 -18.37 9.58 -1.68
C ALA A 113 -18.14 8.49 -0.60
N LYS A 114 -19.15 7.63 -0.40
CA LYS A 114 -19.06 6.44 0.46
C LYS A 114 -17.83 5.59 0.10
N VAL A 115 -17.09 5.13 1.09
CA VAL A 115 -15.88 4.31 0.91
C VAL A 115 -16.15 2.90 1.41
N ILE A 116 -15.82 1.89 0.61
CA ILE A 116 -15.75 0.51 1.07
C ILE A 116 -14.41 0.32 1.77
N LYS A 117 -14.45 0.00 3.05
CA LYS A 117 -13.29 -0.41 3.82
C LYS A 117 -13.30 -1.92 3.98
N VAL A 118 -12.24 -2.54 3.47
CA VAL A 118 -11.93 -3.96 3.70
C VAL A 118 -10.84 -4.01 4.77
N SER A 119 -11.07 -4.75 5.85
CA SER A 119 -10.17 -4.81 7.01
C SER A 119 -10.11 -6.20 7.60
N ARG A 120 -9.26 -6.39 8.63
CA ARG A 120 -9.05 -7.67 9.33
C ARG A 120 -8.59 -8.81 8.42
N ILE A 121 -8.00 -8.50 7.26
CA ILE A 121 -7.35 -9.51 6.43
C ILE A 121 -6.09 -9.97 7.16
N ASN A 122 -6.06 -11.21 7.60
CA ASN A 122 -4.85 -11.84 8.08
C ASN A 122 -3.99 -12.30 6.89
N LYS A 123 -2.83 -11.67 6.67
CA LYS A 123 -1.92 -12.03 5.58
C LYS A 123 -1.05 -13.27 5.86
N ALA A 124 -1.00 -13.78 7.09
CA ALA A 124 -0.17 -14.96 7.44
C ALA A 124 -0.44 -16.20 6.57
N PRO A 125 -1.70 -16.61 6.30
CA PRO A 125 -1.98 -17.76 5.44
C PRO A 125 -1.77 -17.48 3.94
N ILE A 126 -1.53 -16.22 3.53
CA ILE A 126 -1.38 -15.85 2.12
C ILE A 126 0.11 -15.86 1.77
N ARG A 127 0.50 -16.78 0.88
CA ARG A 127 1.88 -16.94 0.43
C ARG A 127 2.24 -15.88 -0.62
N GLY A 128 3.27 -15.07 -0.32
CA GLY A 128 3.76 -14.05 -1.24
C GLY A 128 2.83 -12.85 -1.35
N SER A 129 3.12 -11.97 -2.31
CA SER A 129 2.27 -10.82 -2.65
C SER A 129 0.91 -11.25 -3.19
N PHE A 130 -0.10 -10.43 -2.96
CA PHE A 130 -1.47 -10.63 -3.42
C PHE A 130 -2.15 -9.30 -3.73
N MET A 131 -3.27 -9.34 -4.44
CA MET A 131 -4.08 -8.18 -4.79
C MET A 131 -5.47 -8.32 -4.16
N ILE A 132 -6.06 -7.22 -3.71
CA ILE A 132 -7.43 -7.15 -3.21
C ILE A 132 -8.21 -6.31 -4.20
N SER A 133 -9.15 -6.93 -4.91
CA SER A 133 -10.01 -6.26 -5.88
C SER A 133 -11.43 -6.15 -5.33
N ALA A 134 -12.01 -4.96 -5.43
CA ALA A 134 -13.40 -4.73 -5.07
C ALA A 134 -14.28 -4.59 -6.32
N PHE A 135 -15.42 -5.25 -6.29
CA PHE A 135 -16.44 -5.17 -7.32
C PHE A 135 -17.78 -4.81 -6.70
N ALA A 136 -18.60 -4.05 -7.42
CA ALA A 136 -20.00 -3.83 -7.07
C ALA A 136 -20.91 -4.25 -8.22
N THR A 137 -22.06 -4.84 -7.88
CA THR A 137 -23.12 -5.08 -8.86
C THR A 137 -24.02 -3.85 -8.94
N ILE A 138 -23.92 -3.11 -10.05
CA ILE A 138 -24.73 -1.92 -10.34
C ILE A 138 -25.58 -2.23 -11.57
N GLU A 139 -26.90 -2.11 -11.46
CA GLU A 139 -27.84 -2.42 -12.55
C GLU A 139 -27.65 -3.83 -13.15
N GLY A 140 -27.33 -4.81 -12.29
CA GLY A 140 -27.08 -6.19 -12.70
C GLY A 140 -25.74 -6.43 -13.39
N LYS A 141 -24.86 -5.42 -13.50
CA LYS A 141 -23.51 -5.55 -14.05
C LYS A 141 -22.46 -5.48 -12.95
N LYS A 142 -21.50 -6.41 -12.98
CA LYS A 142 -20.33 -6.40 -12.09
C LYS A 142 -19.33 -5.35 -12.57
N GLN A 143 -19.16 -4.29 -11.79
CA GLN A 143 -18.23 -3.20 -12.07
C GLN A 143 -17.03 -3.27 -11.13
N HIS A 144 -15.83 -3.13 -11.68
CA HIS A 144 -14.59 -3.07 -10.92
C HIS A 144 -14.40 -1.68 -10.30
N LEU A 145 -14.25 -1.63 -8.99
CA LEU A 145 -14.09 -0.37 -8.23
C LEU A 145 -12.63 0.03 -8.06
N GLY A 146 -11.73 -0.95 -8.01
CA GLY A 146 -10.30 -0.73 -7.83
C GLY A 146 -9.59 -1.94 -7.26
N THR A 147 -8.26 -1.85 -7.25
CA THR A 147 -7.39 -2.90 -6.74
C THR A 147 -6.32 -2.33 -5.83
N GLU A 148 -6.15 -2.94 -4.67
CA GLU A 148 -5.06 -2.68 -3.73
C GLU A 148 -4.00 -3.79 -3.87
N ALA A 149 -2.75 -3.42 -4.16
CA ALA A 149 -1.65 -4.37 -4.31
C ALA A 149 -0.84 -4.49 -3.01
N VAL A 150 -0.79 -5.68 -2.43
CA VAL A 150 -0.09 -5.95 -1.18
C VAL A 150 1.24 -6.64 -1.48
N LEU A 151 2.33 -5.88 -1.43
CA LEU A 151 3.69 -6.42 -1.54
C LEU A 151 4.05 -7.16 -0.26
N SER A 152 4.26 -8.49 -0.35
CA SER A 152 4.52 -9.36 0.80
C SER A 152 5.62 -10.37 0.48
N ARG A 153 6.09 -11.07 1.52
CA ARG A 153 7.14 -12.10 1.41
C ARG A 153 6.54 -13.48 1.21
N TRP A 154 7.31 -14.40 0.64
CA TRP A 154 6.87 -15.77 0.38
C TRP A 154 6.41 -16.52 1.63
N ASN A 155 7.00 -16.21 2.79
CA ASN A 155 6.75 -16.95 4.01
C ASN A 155 6.60 -16.05 5.24
N SER A 156 5.54 -15.25 5.26
CA SER A 156 5.21 -14.40 6.41
C SER A 156 4.88 -15.19 7.68
N GLN A 157 4.45 -16.46 7.54
CA GLN A 157 4.04 -17.31 8.66
C GLN A 157 5.19 -17.78 9.56
N TYR A 158 6.43 -17.88 9.07
CA TYR A 158 7.58 -18.37 9.85
C TYR A 158 8.65 -17.29 10.10
N CYS A 159 8.37 -16.07 9.66
CA CYS A 159 9.21 -14.91 9.96
C CYS A 159 8.73 -14.33 11.30
N ALA A 160 9.50 -14.51 12.37
CA ALA A 160 9.16 -14.02 13.70
C ALA A 160 8.80 -12.52 13.72
N ASN A 161 9.52 -11.72 12.93
CA ASN A 161 9.29 -10.29 12.77
C ASN A 161 8.04 -9.94 11.95
N CYS A 162 7.55 -10.88 11.12
CA CYS A 162 6.43 -10.65 10.21
C CYS A 162 5.08 -11.08 10.81
N GLN A 163 5.09 -11.86 11.91
CA GLN A 163 3.88 -12.30 12.62
C GLN A 163 3.21 -11.18 13.42
N THR A 164 3.90 -10.06 13.68
CA THR A 164 3.39 -8.96 14.51
C THR A 164 2.53 -7.95 13.74
N HIS A 165 2.66 -7.86 12.40
CA HIS A 165 1.91 -6.92 11.55
C HIS A 165 1.20 -7.63 10.39
N LEU A 166 0.22 -8.45 10.73
CA LEU A 166 -0.49 -9.31 9.78
C LEU A 166 -1.74 -8.71 9.17
N GLU A 167 -2.28 -7.63 9.76
CA GLU A 167 -3.51 -7.01 9.28
C GLU A 167 -3.25 -6.20 8.00
N VAL A 168 -4.06 -6.44 6.98
CA VAL A 168 -4.12 -5.61 5.78
C VAL A 168 -5.48 -4.91 5.71
N LYS A 169 -5.44 -3.64 5.30
CA LYS A 169 -6.62 -2.79 5.07
C LYS A 169 -6.58 -2.28 3.63
N ALA A 170 -7.73 -2.20 2.99
CA ALA A 170 -7.89 -1.63 1.66
C ALA A 170 -9.14 -0.74 1.62
N PHE A 171 -9.07 0.34 0.86
CA PHE A 171 -10.12 1.36 0.78
C PHE A 171 -10.48 1.61 -0.68
N PHE A 172 -11.76 1.47 -1.02
CA PHE A 172 -12.26 1.63 -2.39
C PHE A 172 -13.38 2.66 -2.39
N LYS A 173 -13.20 3.73 -3.18
CA LYS A 173 -14.27 4.72 -3.37
C LYS A 173 -15.41 4.09 -4.16
N LEU A 174 -16.65 4.23 -3.69
CA LEU A 174 -17.81 3.89 -4.50
C LEU A 174 -18.00 5.01 -5.53
N PRO A 175 -18.10 4.70 -6.84
CA PRO A 175 -18.42 5.70 -7.83
C PRO A 175 -19.80 6.27 -7.51
N VAL A 176 -19.86 7.58 -7.26
CA VAL A 176 -21.12 8.31 -7.24
C VAL A 176 -21.51 8.49 -8.71
N LEU A 177 -22.18 7.50 -9.29
CA LEU A 177 -22.71 7.63 -10.64
C LEU A 177 -23.73 8.76 -10.63
N ALA A 178 -23.38 9.91 -11.23
CA ALA A 178 -24.19 11.12 -11.24
C ALA A 178 -25.59 10.94 -11.84
N GLU A 179 -25.82 9.86 -12.59
CA GLU A 179 -27.12 9.52 -13.21
C GLU A 179 -27.90 8.42 -12.47
N VAL A 180 -27.26 7.71 -11.52
CA VAL A 180 -27.96 6.78 -10.65
C VAL A 180 -28.46 7.60 -9.48
N SER A 181 -29.78 7.82 -9.41
CA SER A 181 -30.41 8.63 -8.37
C SER A 181 -29.83 8.26 -6.99
N LYS A 182 -29.73 9.25 -6.10
CA LYS A 182 -29.27 9.07 -4.70
C LYS A 182 -29.99 7.91 -3.98
N ASP A 183 -31.14 7.45 -4.50
CA ASP A 183 -31.92 6.33 -3.99
C ASP A 183 -31.47 4.94 -4.53
N SER A 184 -30.83 4.88 -5.70
CA SER A 184 -30.37 3.63 -6.34
C SER A 184 -28.94 3.22 -6.00
N LEU A 185 -28.11 4.12 -5.43
CA LEU A 185 -26.88 3.76 -4.71
C LEU A 185 -27.19 3.33 -3.26
N LYS A 186 -28.22 2.50 -3.08
CA LYS A 186 -28.22 1.52 -1.99
C LYS A 186 -27.35 0.34 -2.44
N ALA A 187 -26.06 0.60 -2.64
CA ALA A 187 -25.07 -0.47 -2.59
C ALA A 187 -25.16 -1.06 -1.19
N SER A 188 -26.05 -2.02 -1.00
CA SER A 188 -26.07 -2.84 0.20
C SER A 188 -24.74 -3.58 0.23
N LEU A 189 -24.21 -3.87 1.42
CA LEU A 189 -22.99 -4.69 1.59
C LEU A 189 -23.06 -6.03 0.82
N ASN A 190 -24.28 -6.49 0.52
CA ASN A 190 -24.57 -7.69 -0.27
C ASN A 190 -24.27 -7.54 -1.77
N SER A 191 -24.18 -6.31 -2.29
CA SER A 191 -23.83 -6.02 -3.68
C SER A 191 -22.32 -5.89 -3.93
N VAL A 192 -21.51 -5.89 -2.86
CA VAL A 192 -20.05 -5.74 -2.91
C VAL A 192 -19.39 -7.11 -2.82
N GLU A 193 -18.58 -7.43 -3.82
CA GLU A 193 -17.77 -8.64 -3.88
C GLU A 193 -16.29 -8.27 -3.75
N ILE A 194 -15.58 -8.99 -2.88
CA ILE A 194 -14.13 -8.83 -2.70
C ILE A 194 -13.46 -10.10 -3.21
N GLU A 195 -12.49 -9.91 -4.09
CA GLU A 195 -11.62 -10.98 -4.58
C GLU A 195 -10.19 -10.74 -4.13
N ILE A 196 -9.57 -11.77 -3.55
CA ILE A 196 -8.16 -11.75 -3.15
C ILE A 196 -7.39 -12.63 -4.13
N HIS A 197 -6.58 -12.00 -4.98
CA HIS A 197 -5.79 -12.66 -6.01
C HIS A 197 -4.38 -12.90 -5.47
N GLY A 198 -4.08 -14.14 -5.07
CA GLY A 198 -2.76 -14.54 -4.62
C GLY A 198 -1.97 -15.30 -5.68
N ARG A 199 -0.70 -15.60 -5.37
CA ARG A 199 0.15 -16.50 -6.19
C ARG A 199 -0.49 -17.86 -6.44
N ASP A 200 -1.27 -18.35 -5.48
CA ASP A 200 -1.90 -19.66 -5.52
C ASP A 200 -3.30 -19.65 -6.16
N GLY A 201 -3.69 -18.54 -6.79
CA GLY A 201 -4.99 -18.35 -7.43
C GLY A 201 -5.89 -17.36 -6.70
N VAL A 202 -7.16 -17.32 -7.12
CA VAL A 202 -8.17 -16.41 -6.58
C VAL A 202 -8.84 -17.02 -5.35
N LEU A 203 -8.85 -16.27 -4.26
CA LEU A 203 -9.69 -16.50 -3.09
C LEU A 203 -10.89 -15.56 -3.22
N GLY A 204 -12.09 -16.11 -3.37
CA GLY A 204 -13.33 -15.35 -3.51
C GLY A 204 -14.41 -15.96 -2.64
N GLY A 205 -15.31 -15.15 -2.10
CA GLY A 205 -16.40 -15.69 -1.30
C GLY A 205 -17.40 -14.64 -0.84
N SER A 206 -18.57 -14.66 -1.47
CA SER A 206 -19.84 -14.27 -0.85
C SER A 206 -20.47 -15.51 -0.21
N ASP A 207 -19.89 -16.04 0.87
CA ASP A 207 -20.52 -17.15 1.60
C ASP A 207 -21.51 -16.60 2.63
N ALA A 208 -22.79 -16.65 2.22
CA ALA A 208 -23.99 -16.37 3.00
C ALA A 208 -24.24 -17.44 4.08
N GLY A 209 -23.30 -17.58 5.02
CA GLY A 209 -23.38 -18.57 6.10
C GLY A 209 -23.21 -18.01 7.51
N ASN A 210 -23.08 -16.70 7.67
CA ASN A 210 -22.89 -16.07 8.98
C ASN A 210 -23.91 -14.94 9.14
N ASN A 211 -24.66 -14.94 10.24
CA ASN A 211 -25.69 -13.93 10.57
C ASN A 211 -25.11 -12.51 10.81
N ASP A 212 -23.81 -12.33 10.64
CA ASP A 212 -23.12 -11.05 10.74
C ASP A 212 -22.81 -10.55 9.32
N VAL A 213 -23.62 -9.59 8.85
CA VAL A 213 -23.61 -9.04 7.48
C VAL A 213 -22.24 -8.46 7.09
N ASN A 214 -21.40 -8.11 8.06
CA ASN A 214 -20.12 -7.45 7.83
C ASN A 214 -18.92 -8.41 7.76
N LEU A 215 -19.05 -9.66 8.23
CA LEU A 215 -17.95 -10.63 8.27
C LEU A 215 -18.01 -11.59 7.09
N LYS A 216 -17.06 -11.49 6.16
CA LYS A 216 -16.96 -12.35 4.97
C LYS A 216 -15.79 -13.34 5.06
N LYS A 217 -15.94 -14.48 4.40
CA LYS A 217 -14.91 -15.53 4.27
C LYS A 217 -14.63 -15.74 2.79
N ALA A 218 -13.36 -15.66 2.41
CA ALA A 218 -12.89 -16.11 1.10
C ALA A 218 -12.26 -17.49 1.25
N THR A 219 -12.76 -18.45 0.49
CA THR A 219 -12.16 -19.77 0.35
C THR A 219 -11.49 -19.86 -1.02
N ALA A 220 -10.44 -20.66 -1.13
CA ALA A 220 -9.83 -20.92 -2.43
C ALA A 220 -10.79 -21.78 -3.26
N LEU A 221 -11.11 -21.34 -4.47
CA LEU A 221 -11.99 -22.05 -5.40
C LEU A 221 -11.53 -23.49 -5.73
N LYS A 222 -10.28 -23.87 -5.41
CA LYS A 222 -9.69 -25.18 -5.77
C LYS A 222 -8.73 -25.81 -4.76
N SER A 223 -8.53 -25.26 -3.57
CA SER A 223 -7.55 -25.84 -2.63
C SER A 223 -8.06 -25.86 -1.21
N GLY A 224 -7.93 -26.98 -0.51
CA GLY A 224 -8.29 -27.18 0.91
C GLY A 224 -7.45 -26.36 1.90
N LYS A 225 -7.19 -25.09 1.58
CA LYS A 225 -6.48 -24.12 2.42
C LYS A 225 -7.47 -23.46 3.38
N LEU A 226 -6.93 -23.01 4.52
CA LEU A 226 -7.69 -22.26 5.51
C LEU A 226 -8.35 -21.03 4.87
N PRO A 227 -9.64 -20.76 5.17
CA PRO A 227 -10.33 -19.59 4.66
C PRO A 227 -9.68 -18.30 5.16
N VAL A 228 -9.55 -17.31 4.27
CA VAL A 228 -9.17 -15.95 4.65
C VAL A 228 -10.42 -15.24 5.11
N THR A 229 -10.40 -14.73 6.35
CA THR A 229 -11.48 -13.92 6.91
C THR A 229 -11.17 -12.44 6.70
N PHE A 230 -12.22 -11.66 6.44
CA PHE A 230 -12.13 -10.22 6.31
C PHE A 230 -13.46 -9.56 6.66
N HIS A 231 -13.39 -8.28 7.03
CA HIS A 231 -14.53 -7.46 7.37
C HIS A 231 -14.74 -6.40 6.30
N VAL A 232 -15.97 -6.21 5.85
CA VAL A 232 -16.35 -5.18 4.89
C VAL A 232 -17.35 -4.25 5.54
N GLU A 233 -17.05 -2.95 5.49
CA GLU A 233 -17.97 -1.90 5.93
C GLU A 233 -17.98 -0.73 4.93
N ILE A 234 -19.07 0.02 4.91
CA ILE A 234 -19.18 1.27 4.16
C ILE A 234 -19.01 2.40 5.17
N VAL A 235 -17.98 3.21 4.99
CA VAL A 235 -17.64 4.39 5.82
C VAL A 235 -17.83 5.68 5.04
#